data_AF-A0A8T2SBA6-F1
#
_entry.id   AF-A0A8T2SBA6-F1
#
_cell.length_a   1.000
_cell.length_b   1.000
_cell.length_c   1.000
_cell.angle_alpha   90.00
_cell.angle_beta   90.00
_cell.angle_gamma   90.00
#
_symmetry.space_group_name_H-M   'P 1'
#
loop_
_entity.id
_entity.type
_entity.pdbx_description
1 polymer ?
#
loop_
_entity_poly.entity_id
_entity_poly.type
_entity_poly.pdbx_seq_one_letter_code
_entity_poly.pdbx_strand_id
1 'polypeptide(L)'
;MKDLSVDLADRVCRVPDFVFDCINALPVSAHPMTQLVCGIMALQTDSQFARAYASSTPTQQLWRQALEDSLNIIAKVPRIAGFIYRRIYHEGDFIGPSPNLDLAANFCHMLGFDDPHMYDMMRKYLVIHSDHEGGAVSAHAVRLVGSALADPYLAFAAGMNGCAGPLHGLAIQDSFKWIKQVSVDLGGSDVEISVLEDYVRSKLQAGHIIPGFGHALLKQTDPRYTCLYEFCEKNFPDDPYFQLVKKLKEVVPAVMRHQGKVRNPWPNVDAIIGVVFNHFGLHDESFFPVVLGVARSIGSLSQLVWDRALCLPIERPSTVNMDWIEAFCKSRTDNKQEQA
;
A
#
# COMPACT_ATOMS: atom_id res chain seq x y z
N MET A 1 -1.89 -7.60 24.00
CA MET A 1 -2.16 -7.95 22.58
C MET A 1 -3.58 -8.48 22.37
N LYS A 2 -4.08 -9.44 23.17
CA LYS A 2 -5.51 -9.86 23.11
C LYS A 2 -6.48 -8.67 23.24
N ASP A 3 -6.16 -7.72 24.12
CA ASP A 3 -7.02 -6.55 24.36
C ASP A 3 -7.19 -5.65 23.12
N LEU A 4 -6.14 -5.44 22.31
CA LEU A 4 -6.23 -4.64 21.09
C LEU A 4 -7.01 -5.37 19.99
N SER A 5 -6.85 -6.68 19.86
CA SER A 5 -7.64 -7.46 18.88
C SER A 5 -9.14 -7.41 19.21
N VAL A 6 -9.49 -7.51 20.49
CA VAL A 6 -10.88 -7.39 20.96
C VAL A 6 -11.42 -5.98 20.72
N ASP A 7 -10.64 -4.93 21.01
CA ASP A 7 -11.04 -3.54 20.75
C ASP A 7 -11.29 -3.28 19.24
N LEU A 8 -10.39 -3.72 18.37
CA LEU A 8 -10.57 -3.57 16.91
C LEU A 8 -11.77 -4.38 16.40
N ALA A 9 -12.03 -5.57 16.96
CA ALA A 9 -13.18 -6.40 16.62
C ALA A 9 -14.52 -5.76 17.06
N ASP A 10 -14.55 -5.03 18.16
CA ASP A 10 -15.73 -4.25 18.57
C ASP A 10 -15.96 -3.04 17.65
N ARG A 11 -14.90 -2.32 17.30
CA ARG A 11 -14.97 -1.14 16.42
C ARG A 11 -15.44 -1.47 15.00
N VAL A 12 -14.98 -2.59 14.41
CA VAL A 12 -15.35 -2.99 13.03
C VAL A 12 -16.85 -3.31 12.88
N CYS A 13 -17.50 -3.75 13.96
CA CYS A 13 -18.94 -4.01 13.96
C CYS A 13 -19.79 -2.72 13.80
N ARG A 14 -19.20 -1.54 14.05
CA ARG A 14 -19.89 -0.24 14.09
C ARG A 14 -19.59 0.64 12.87
N VAL A 15 -19.78 0.11 11.66
CA VAL A 15 -19.79 0.93 10.43
C VAL A 15 -21.23 1.37 10.17
N PRO A 16 -21.54 2.68 10.14
CA PRO A 16 -22.90 3.15 9.86
C PRO A 16 -23.37 2.81 8.44
N ASP A 17 -24.67 2.54 8.28
CA ASP A 17 -25.23 2.11 6.99
C ASP A 17 -25.02 3.12 5.86
N PHE A 18 -25.08 4.42 6.16
CA PHE A 18 -24.88 5.48 5.17
C PHE A 18 -23.49 5.43 4.50
N VAL A 19 -22.50 4.77 5.12
CA VAL A 19 -21.18 4.55 4.51
C VAL A 19 -21.29 3.61 3.33
N PHE A 20 -22.05 2.52 3.48
CA PHE A 20 -22.33 1.58 2.40
C PHE A 20 -23.25 2.19 1.35
N ASP A 21 -24.23 3.02 1.75
CA ASP A 21 -25.09 3.76 0.83
C ASP A 21 -24.28 4.74 -0.04
N CYS A 22 -23.31 5.44 0.56
CA CYS A 22 -22.40 6.34 -0.16
C CYS A 22 -21.60 5.59 -1.24
N ILE A 23 -21.10 4.40 -0.91
CA ILE A 23 -20.39 3.54 -1.88
C ILE A 23 -21.34 3.03 -2.96
N ASN A 24 -22.55 2.60 -2.58
CA ASN A 24 -23.56 2.06 -3.50
C ASN A 24 -24.10 3.11 -4.48
N ALA A 25 -24.05 4.40 -4.12
CA ALA A 25 -24.40 5.49 -5.02
C ALA A 25 -23.44 5.62 -6.22
N LEU A 26 -22.22 5.08 -6.13
CA LEU A 26 -21.28 5.02 -7.24
C LEU A 26 -21.64 3.87 -8.20
N PRO A 27 -21.31 3.97 -9.51
CA PRO A 27 -21.37 2.82 -10.41
C PRO A 27 -20.55 1.64 -9.87
N VAL A 28 -20.99 0.39 -10.12
CA VAL A 28 -20.22 -0.81 -9.75
C VAL A 28 -18.84 -0.81 -10.41
N SER A 29 -18.75 -0.28 -11.64
CA SER A 29 -17.52 -0.13 -12.40
C SER A 29 -16.58 0.97 -11.90
N ALA A 30 -16.95 1.74 -10.87
CA ALA A 30 -16.05 2.72 -10.27
C ALA A 30 -14.81 2.02 -9.72
N HIS A 31 -13.62 2.62 -9.91
CA HIS A 31 -12.37 2.01 -9.47
C HIS A 31 -12.39 1.68 -7.96
N PRO A 32 -11.89 0.52 -7.51
CA PRO A 32 -11.96 0.11 -6.10
C PRO A 32 -11.40 1.15 -5.12
N MET A 33 -10.28 1.80 -5.47
CA MET A 33 -9.71 2.90 -4.68
C MET A 33 -10.63 4.12 -4.56
N THR A 34 -11.39 4.47 -5.60
CA THR A 34 -12.36 5.56 -5.53
C THR A 34 -13.48 5.21 -4.56
N GLN A 35 -14.00 3.98 -4.64
CA GLN A 35 -15.02 3.50 -3.70
C GLN A 35 -14.49 3.51 -2.25
N LEU A 36 -13.23 3.10 -2.04
CA LEU A 36 -12.59 3.13 -0.73
C LEU A 36 -12.49 4.55 -0.17
N VAL A 37 -12.02 5.52 -0.97
CA VAL A 37 -11.92 6.92 -0.57
C VAL A 37 -13.28 7.50 -0.22
N CYS A 38 -14.32 7.24 -1.02
CA CYS A 38 -15.68 7.67 -0.72
C CYS A 38 -16.19 7.06 0.60
N GLY A 39 -15.93 5.77 0.85
CA GLY A 39 -16.28 5.12 2.11
C GLY A 39 -15.56 5.73 3.32
N ILE A 40 -14.26 6.05 3.20
CA ILE A 40 -13.49 6.73 4.25
C ILE A 40 -14.04 8.15 4.50
N MET A 41 -14.38 8.88 3.44
CA MET A 41 -14.97 10.21 3.55
C MET A 41 -16.36 10.18 4.19
N ALA A 42 -17.16 9.13 3.93
CA ALA A 42 -18.42 8.93 4.63
C ALA A 42 -18.18 8.70 6.13
N LEU A 43 -17.22 7.83 6.51
CA LEU A 43 -16.87 7.60 7.92
C LEU A 43 -16.43 8.87 8.67
N GLN A 44 -15.92 9.89 7.97
CA GLN A 44 -15.44 11.13 8.57
C GLN A 44 -16.52 11.86 9.40
N THR A 45 -17.81 11.65 9.12
CA THR A 45 -18.91 12.24 9.91
C THR A 45 -18.86 11.83 11.39
N ASP A 46 -18.24 10.69 11.69
CA ASP A 46 -18.05 10.18 13.05
C ASP A 46 -16.78 10.72 13.73
N SER A 47 -16.01 11.60 13.11
CA SER A 47 -14.73 12.09 13.65
C SER A 47 -14.89 12.74 15.03
N GLN A 48 -14.22 12.15 16.02
CA GLN A 48 -14.09 12.70 17.36
C GLN A 48 -13.12 13.88 17.38
N PHE A 49 -12.08 13.84 16.55
CA PHE A 49 -11.09 14.91 16.44
C PHE A 49 -11.74 16.20 15.95
N ALA A 50 -12.53 16.13 14.86
CA ALA A 50 -13.20 17.29 14.29
C ALA A 50 -14.16 17.95 15.31
N ARG A 51 -14.95 17.13 16.03
CA ARG A 51 -15.83 17.62 17.10
C ARG A 51 -15.07 18.25 18.27
N ALA A 52 -13.97 17.63 18.71
CA ALA A 52 -13.16 18.16 19.80
C ALA A 52 -12.48 19.48 19.43
N TYR A 53 -11.98 19.60 18.20
CA TYR A 53 -11.40 20.83 17.68
C TYR A 53 -12.44 21.96 17.61
N ALA A 54 -13.62 21.69 17.04
CA ALA A 54 -14.73 22.64 16.97
C ALA A 54 -15.21 23.10 18.36
N SER A 55 -15.09 22.21 19.36
CA SER A 55 -15.39 22.50 20.77
C SER A 55 -14.22 23.17 21.52
N SER A 56 -13.21 23.67 20.81
CA SER A 56 -12.06 24.39 21.37
C SER A 56 -11.19 23.56 22.34
N THR A 57 -11.10 22.24 22.13
CA THR A 57 -10.16 21.40 22.89
C THR A 57 -8.71 21.87 22.61
N PRO A 58 -7.86 22.03 23.64
CA PRO A 58 -6.47 22.45 23.43
C PRO A 58 -5.71 21.51 22.50
N THR A 59 -4.94 22.06 21.56
CA THR A 59 -4.21 21.28 20.53
C THR A 59 -3.35 20.17 21.12
N GLN A 60 -2.74 20.39 22.29
CA GLN A 60 -1.90 19.43 23.00
C GLN A 60 -2.66 18.19 23.48
N GLN A 61 -3.99 18.24 23.53
CA GLN A 61 -4.85 17.12 23.97
C GLN A 61 -5.48 16.36 22.79
N LEU A 62 -5.49 16.96 21.59
CA LEU A 62 -6.14 16.41 20.41
C LEU A 62 -5.55 15.08 19.91
N TRP A 63 -4.33 14.71 20.36
CA TRP A 63 -3.74 13.41 20.02
C TRP A 63 -4.60 12.24 20.53
N ARG A 64 -5.39 12.43 21.59
CA ARG A 64 -6.30 11.39 22.12
C ARG A 64 -7.43 11.11 21.15
N GLN A 65 -8.07 12.16 20.63
CA GLN A 65 -9.11 11.99 19.61
C GLN A 65 -8.54 11.54 18.27
N ALA A 66 -7.31 11.97 17.94
CA ALA A 66 -6.61 11.44 16.78
C ALA A 66 -6.35 9.93 16.93
N LEU A 67 -5.98 9.46 18.12
CA LEU A 67 -5.82 8.03 18.40
C LEU A 67 -7.13 7.26 18.24
N GLU A 68 -8.23 7.77 18.81
CA GLU A 68 -9.54 7.12 18.68
C GLU A 68 -10.03 7.05 17.23
N ASP A 69 -9.91 8.14 16.47
CA ASP A 69 -10.27 8.17 15.06
C ASP A 69 -9.34 7.25 14.23
N SER A 70 -8.03 7.24 14.49
CA SER A 70 -7.08 6.33 13.85
C SER A 70 -7.40 4.85 14.11
N LEU A 71 -7.71 4.47 15.36
CA LEU A 71 -8.10 3.09 15.70
C LEU A 71 -9.43 2.72 15.03
N ASN A 72 -10.39 3.65 14.96
CA ASN A 72 -11.63 3.44 14.23
C ASN A 72 -11.39 3.20 12.74
N ILE A 73 -10.48 3.96 12.10
CA ILE A 73 -10.13 3.77 10.68
C ILE A 73 -9.46 2.40 10.48
N ILE A 74 -8.44 2.07 11.28
CA ILE A 74 -7.72 0.78 11.20
C ILE A 74 -8.70 -0.40 11.32
N ALA A 75 -9.68 -0.30 12.23
CA ALA A 75 -10.70 -1.33 12.41
C ALA A 75 -11.73 -1.41 11.27
N LYS A 76 -12.21 -0.26 10.77
CA LYS A 76 -13.36 -0.18 9.86
C LYS A 76 -12.98 -0.26 8.37
N VAL A 77 -11.78 0.16 8.00
CA VAL A 77 -11.29 0.11 6.61
C VAL A 77 -11.28 -1.31 6.02
N PRO A 78 -10.87 -2.38 6.75
CA PRO A 78 -11.03 -3.75 6.27
C PRO A 78 -12.47 -4.13 5.90
N ARG A 79 -13.46 -3.67 6.67
CA ARG A 79 -14.88 -3.95 6.39
C ARG A 79 -15.37 -3.21 5.15
N ILE A 80 -14.94 -1.97 4.97
CA ILE A 80 -15.22 -1.21 3.74
C ILE A 80 -14.56 -1.89 2.53
N ALA A 81 -13.30 -2.31 2.66
CA ALA A 81 -12.58 -3.02 1.62
C ALA A 81 -13.26 -4.36 1.26
N GLY A 82 -13.66 -5.15 2.26
CA GLY A 82 -14.43 -6.38 2.08
C GLY A 82 -15.73 -6.14 1.33
N PHE A 83 -16.50 -5.13 1.76
CA PHE A 83 -17.73 -4.73 1.07
C PHE A 83 -17.49 -4.37 -0.40
N ILE A 84 -16.47 -3.56 -0.70
CA ILE A 84 -16.11 -3.17 -2.07
C ILE A 84 -15.71 -4.40 -2.90
N TYR A 85 -14.91 -5.30 -2.34
CA TYR A 85 -14.50 -6.53 -3.02
C TYR A 85 -15.71 -7.39 -3.40
N ARG A 86 -16.58 -7.68 -2.44
CA ARG A 86 -17.79 -8.49 -2.68
C ARG A 86 -18.75 -7.81 -3.65
N ARG A 87 -18.88 -6.49 -3.57
CA ARG A 87 -19.70 -5.68 -4.49
C ARG A 87 -19.25 -5.81 -5.94
N ILE A 88 -17.94 -5.72 -6.20
CA ILE A 88 -17.40 -5.68 -7.56
C ILE A 88 -17.25 -7.09 -8.14
N TYR A 89 -16.74 -8.05 -7.36
CA TYR A 89 -16.27 -9.34 -7.87
C TYR A 89 -17.15 -10.53 -7.47
N HIS A 90 -18.13 -10.32 -6.60
CA HIS A 90 -18.99 -11.39 -6.07
C HIS A 90 -20.47 -10.99 -6.00
N GLU A 91 -20.93 -10.18 -6.96
CA GLU A 91 -22.36 -9.85 -7.14
C GLU A 91 -23.06 -9.27 -5.89
N GLY A 92 -22.30 -8.69 -4.96
CA GLY A 92 -22.84 -8.14 -3.71
C GLY A 92 -23.17 -9.19 -2.64
N ASP A 93 -22.61 -10.40 -2.72
CA ASP A 93 -22.69 -11.39 -1.64
C ASP A 93 -21.83 -10.95 -0.44
N PHE A 94 -22.37 -10.08 0.40
CA PHE A 94 -21.64 -9.43 1.48
C PHE A 94 -21.43 -10.35 2.68
N ILE A 95 -20.20 -10.37 3.20
CA ILE A 95 -19.82 -11.15 4.38
C ILE A 95 -19.52 -10.16 5.53
N GLY A 96 -20.19 -10.35 6.66
CA GLY A 96 -20.02 -9.53 7.86
C GLY A 96 -18.74 -9.87 8.65
N PRO A 97 -18.30 -8.99 9.56
CA PRO A 97 -17.14 -9.28 10.42
C PRO A 97 -17.46 -10.38 11.43
N SER A 98 -16.44 -11.15 11.81
CA SER A 98 -16.49 -12.12 12.91
C SER A 98 -15.79 -11.58 14.16
N PRO A 99 -16.43 -11.59 15.35
CA PRO A 99 -15.84 -11.07 16.59
C PRO A 99 -14.73 -11.96 17.16
N ASN A 100 -14.58 -13.19 16.65
CA ASN A 100 -13.62 -14.17 17.15
C ASN A 100 -12.29 -14.17 16.37
N LEU A 101 -12.18 -13.35 15.32
CA LEU A 101 -11.01 -13.28 14.46
C LEU A 101 -10.20 -12.00 14.75
N ASP A 102 -8.87 -12.10 14.66
CA ASP A 102 -8.00 -10.92 14.65
C ASP A 102 -8.17 -10.09 13.37
N LEU A 103 -7.65 -8.87 13.35
CA LEU A 103 -7.82 -7.90 12.25
C LEU A 103 -7.57 -8.50 10.85
N ALA A 104 -6.48 -9.25 10.69
CA ALA A 104 -6.07 -9.80 9.40
C ALA A 104 -6.97 -10.97 8.98
N ALA A 105 -7.25 -11.90 9.90
CA ALA A 105 -8.15 -13.02 9.64
C ALA A 105 -9.58 -12.53 9.35
N ASN A 106 -10.06 -11.53 10.09
CA ASN A 106 -11.37 -10.94 9.87
C ASN A 106 -11.45 -10.23 8.50
N PHE A 107 -10.36 -9.60 8.06
CA PHE A 107 -10.28 -9.04 6.71
C PHE A 107 -10.42 -10.12 5.63
N CYS A 108 -9.65 -11.21 5.72
CA CYS A 108 -9.76 -12.35 4.81
C CYS A 108 -11.17 -12.97 4.82
N HIS A 109 -11.75 -13.16 5.99
CA HIS A 109 -13.11 -13.67 6.15
C HIS A 109 -14.13 -12.79 5.40
N MET A 110 -14.07 -11.47 5.59
CA MET A 110 -14.96 -10.53 4.89
C MET A 110 -14.74 -10.45 3.37
N LEU A 111 -13.56 -10.85 2.88
CA LEU A 111 -13.30 -11.02 1.45
C LEU A 111 -13.87 -12.35 0.90
N GLY A 112 -14.15 -13.33 1.77
CA GLY A 112 -14.62 -14.67 1.42
C GLY A 112 -13.52 -15.73 1.39
N PHE A 113 -12.40 -15.50 2.07
CA PHE A 113 -11.31 -16.46 2.20
C PHE A 113 -11.19 -16.96 3.65
N ASP A 114 -11.52 -18.23 3.88
CA ASP A 114 -11.46 -18.85 5.21
C ASP A 114 -10.26 -19.82 5.40
N ASP A 115 -9.35 -19.90 4.42
CA ASP A 115 -8.14 -20.73 4.53
C ASP A 115 -7.23 -20.22 5.68
N PRO A 116 -6.88 -21.05 6.68
CA PRO A 116 -5.95 -20.66 7.75
C PRO A 116 -4.58 -20.17 7.25
N HIS A 117 -4.08 -20.69 6.13
CA HIS A 117 -2.82 -20.21 5.52
C HIS A 117 -3.01 -18.82 4.90
N MET A 118 -4.17 -18.51 4.33
CA MET A 118 -4.49 -17.16 3.85
C MET A 118 -4.52 -16.17 5.03
N TYR A 119 -5.04 -16.58 6.18
CA TYR A 119 -4.99 -15.77 7.41
C TYR A 119 -3.55 -15.49 7.85
N ASP A 120 -2.71 -16.52 7.92
CA ASP A 120 -1.29 -16.35 8.28
C ASP A 120 -0.52 -15.48 7.28
N MET A 121 -0.83 -15.63 5.98
CA MET A 121 -0.27 -14.80 4.93
C MET A 121 -0.70 -13.34 5.09
N MET A 122 -2.00 -13.08 5.28
CA MET A 122 -2.51 -11.72 5.43
C MET A 122 -1.97 -11.04 6.69
N ARG A 123 -1.79 -11.77 7.80
CA ARG A 123 -1.11 -11.27 9.00
C ARG A 123 0.30 -10.77 8.68
N LYS A 124 1.07 -11.54 7.90
CA LYS A 124 2.41 -11.11 7.44
C LYS A 124 2.31 -9.91 6.50
N TYR A 125 1.40 -9.96 5.54
CA TYR A 125 1.21 -8.90 4.55
C TYR A 125 0.94 -7.55 5.21
N LEU A 126 -0.03 -7.48 6.14
CA LEU A 126 -0.38 -6.24 6.83
C LEU A 126 0.80 -5.69 7.62
N VAL A 127 1.61 -6.55 8.26
CA VAL A 127 2.79 -6.13 9.02
C VAL A 127 3.87 -5.56 8.10
N ILE A 128 4.28 -6.30 7.06
CA ILE A 128 5.40 -5.89 6.19
C ILE A 128 5.06 -4.74 5.25
N HIS A 129 3.77 -4.46 5.02
CA HIS A 129 3.27 -3.31 4.27
C HIS A 129 2.68 -2.21 5.16
N SER A 130 2.80 -2.32 6.49
CA SER A 130 2.22 -1.33 7.41
C SER A 130 2.81 0.07 7.23
N ASP A 131 4.13 0.14 7.06
CA ASP A 131 4.87 1.40 6.90
C ASP A 131 6.13 1.24 6.02
N HIS A 132 6.63 2.35 5.48
CA HIS A 132 7.87 2.42 4.70
C HIS A 132 8.34 3.88 4.60
N GLU A 133 8.55 4.51 5.76
CA GLU A 133 8.95 5.92 5.91
C GLU A 133 7.89 6.93 5.43
N GLY A 134 8.17 8.22 5.65
CA GLY A 134 7.25 9.33 5.36
C GLY A 134 7.35 9.91 3.96
N GLY A 135 8.31 9.47 3.13
CA GLY A 135 8.55 10.05 1.80
C GLY A 135 7.67 9.49 0.68
N ALA A 136 7.03 8.34 0.90
CA ALA A 136 6.09 7.76 -0.06
C ALA A 136 4.84 8.66 -0.18
N VAL A 137 4.30 8.81 -1.40
CA VAL A 137 3.20 9.75 -1.70
C VAL A 137 2.01 9.59 -0.75
N SER A 138 1.60 8.35 -0.46
CA SER A 138 0.48 8.11 0.45
C SER A 138 0.78 8.58 1.88
N ALA A 139 1.94 8.24 2.43
CA ALA A 139 2.33 8.59 3.80
C ALA A 139 2.53 10.11 3.94
N HIS A 140 3.22 10.72 2.96
CA HIS A 140 3.44 12.17 2.94
C HIS A 140 2.12 12.94 2.81
N ALA A 141 1.18 12.49 1.98
CA ALA A 141 -0.14 13.12 1.87
C ALA A 141 -0.93 13.07 3.19
N VAL A 142 -0.89 11.95 3.93
CA VAL A 142 -1.49 11.88 5.28
C VAL A 142 -0.82 12.90 6.21
N ARG A 143 0.51 12.97 6.24
CA ARG A 143 1.27 13.92 7.05
C ARG A 143 0.94 15.37 6.69
N LEU A 144 0.93 15.70 5.40
CA LEU A 144 0.71 17.04 4.85
C LEU A 144 -0.69 17.54 5.21
N VAL A 145 -1.73 16.77 4.89
CA VAL A 145 -3.12 17.14 5.19
C VAL A 145 -3.35 17.18 6.69
N GLY A 146 -2.82 16.21 7.44
CA GLY A 146 -2.87 16.21 8.90
C GLY A 146 -2.16 17.40 9.55
N SER A 147 -1.13 17.96 8.92
CA SER A 147 -0.41 19.14 9.43
C SER A 147 -1.28 20.40 9.48
N ALA A 148 -2.35 20.45 8.69
CA ALA A 148 -3.36 21.50 8.71
C ALA A 148 -4.44 21.29 9.80
N LEU A 149 -4.21 20.35 10.72
CA LEU A 149 -5.19 19.90 11.73
C LEU A 149 -6.47 19.31 11.12
N ALA A 150 -6.37 18.73 9.92
CA ALA A 150 -7.41 17.85 9.43
C ALA A 150 -7.48 16.59 10.30
N ASP A 151 -8.69 16.06 10.51
CA ASP A 151 -8.87 14.82 11.25
C ASP A 151 -8.28 13.60 10.50
N PRO A 152 -8.07 12.46 11.19
CA PRO A 152 -7.47 11.27 10.58
C PRO A 152 -8.19 10.74 9.35
N TYR A 153 -9.51 10.89 9.21
CA TYR A 153 -10.25 10.37 8.05
C TYR A 153 -9.92 11.20 6.81
N LEU A 154 -9.97 12.54 6.92
CA LEU A 154 -9.60 13.44 5.82
C LEU A 154 -8.15 13.22 5.38
N ALA A 155 -7.23 13.13 6.35
CA ALA A 155 -5.82 12.90 6.07
C ALA A 155 -5.59 11.55 5.39
N PHE A 156 -6.22 10.48 5.89
CA PHE A 156 -6.08 9.14 5.32
C PHE A 156 -6.71 9.02 3.92
N ALA A 157 -7.88 9.63 3.69
CA ALA A 157 -8.50 9.70 2.37
C ALA A 157 -7.59 10.36 1.33
N ALA A 158 -6.91 11.46 1.70
CA ALA A 158 -5.90 12.09 0.84
C ALA A 158 -4.71 11.15 0.55
N GLY A 159 -4.23 10.43 1.58
CA GLY A 159 -3.22 9.38 1.42
C GLY A 159 -3.65 8.27 0.45
N MET A 160 -4.91 7.85 0.49
CA MET A 160 -5.46 6.84 -0.42
C MET A 160 -5.64 7.35 -1.85
N ASN A 161 -5.98 8.63 -2.05
CA ASN A 161 -5.91 9.26 -3.37
C ASN A 161 -4.49 9.22 -3.94
N GLY A 162 -3.48 9.52 -3.13
CA GLY A 162 -2.07 9.39 -3.52
C GLY A 162 -1.67 7.93 -3.82
N CYS A 163 -2.18 6.99 -3.03
CA CYS A 163 -1.98 5.54 -3.24
C CYS A 163 -2.56 5.06 -4.59
N ALA A 164 -3.70 5.60 -5.01
CA ALA A 164 -4.31 5.26 -6.30
C ALA A 164 -3.50 5.73 -7.53
N GLY A 165 -2.47 6.56 -7.33
CA GLY A 165 -1.59 7.02 -8.40
C GLY A 165 -0.79 5.87 -9.04
N PRO A 166 -0.69 5.79 -10.38
CA PRO A 166 0.04 4.72 -11.07
C PRO A 166 1.50 4.54 -10.66
N LEU A 167 2.17 5.64 -10.30
CA LEU A 167 3.57 5.63 -9.87
C LEU A 167 3.76 5.21 -8.40
N HIS A 168 2.68 4.85 -7.70
CA HIS A 168 2.73 4.45 -6.29
C HIS A 168 2.05 3.10 -6.06
N GLY A 169 0.73 3.00 -6.19
CA GLY A 169 -0.01 1.81 -5.76
C GLY A 169 -0.05 0.64 -6.74
N LEU A 170 0.46 0.80 -7.98
CA LEU A 170 0.33 -0.23 -9.02
C LEU A 170 1.51 -1.21 -9.12
N ALA A 171 2.59 -1.01 -8.36
CA ALA A 171 3.79 -1.84 -8.48
C ALA A 171 3.51 -3.35 -8.33
N ILE A 172 2.64 -3.72 -7.38
CA ILE A 172 2.19 -5.11 -7.15
C ILE A 172 1.45 -5.65 -8.37
N GLN A 173 0.47 -4.89 -8.86
CA GLN A 173 -0.34 -5.25 -10.03
C GLN A 173 0.56 -5.42 -11.26
N ASP A 174 1.44 -4.46 -11.53
CA ASP A 174 2.27 -4.46 -12.73
C ASP A 174 3.30 -5.58 -12.70
N SER A 175 3.84 -5.91 -11.52
CA SER A 175 4.72 -7.06 -11.35
C SER A 175 3.99 -8.38 -11.61
N PHE A 176 2.78 -8.54 -11.07
CA PHE A 176 2.03 -9.77 -11.29
C PHE A 176 1.55 -9.93 -12.74
N LYS A 177 1.09 -8.85 -13.39
CA LYS A 177 0.79 -8.82 -14.82
C LYS A 177 1.98 -9.25 -15.65
N TRP A 178 3.17 -8.75 -15.31
CA TRP A 178 4.40 -9.11 -16.01
C TRP A 178 4.75 -10.59 -15.83
N ILE A 179 4.64 -11.14 -14.61
CA ILE A 179 4.87 -12.57 -14.34
C ILE A 179 3.91 -13.44 -15.15
N LYS A 180 2.61 -13.07 -15.21
CA LYS A 180 1.63 -13.77 -16.06
C LYS A 180 1.99 -13.70 -17.54
N GLN A 181 2.43 -12.53 -18.02
CA GLN A 181 2.85 -12.37 -19.41
C GLN A 181 4.07 -13.24 -19.74
N VAL A 182 5.06 -13.31 -18.84
CA VAL A 182 6.22 -14.21 -18.99
C VAL A 182 5.77 -15.66 -19.11
N SER A 183 4.86 -16.10 -18.24
CA SER A 183 4.30 -17.45 -18.30
C SER A 183 3.59 -17.73 -19.63
N VAL A 184 2.78 -16.79 -20.13
CA VAL A 184 2.09 -16.92 -21.43
C VAL A 184 3.08 -16.96 -22.59
N ASP A 185 4.04 -16.03 -22.63
CA ASP A 185 5.01 -15.90 -23.73
C ASP A 185 5.94 -17.11 -23.84
N LEU A 186 6.27 -17.74 -22.70
CA LEU A 186 7.26 -18.81 -22.61
C LEU A 186 6.64 -20.20 -22.43
N GLY A 187 5.31 -20.32 -22.54
CA GLY A 187 4.61 -21.61 -22.52
C GLY A 187 4.44 -22.24 -21.13
N GLY A 188 4.45 -21.43 -20.07
CA GLY A 188 4.18 -21.84 -18.69
C GLY A 188 5.37 -21.63 -17.75
N SER A 189 5.28 -22.29 -16.59
CA SER A 189 6.23 -22.13 -15.49
C SER A 189 7.47 -23.03 -15.61
N ASP A 190 7.42 -24.05 -16.45
CA ASP A 190 8.50 -25.01 -16.70
C ASP A 190 9.49 -24.53 -17.77
N VAL A 191 9.61 -23.21 -17.93
CA VAL A 191 10.59 -22.59 -18.84
C VAL A 191 12.03 -22.91 -18.43
N GLU A 192 12.86 -23.28 -19.41
CA GLU A 192 14.30 -23.45 -19.24
C GLU A 192 14.97 -22.13 -18.84
N ILE A 193 15.96 -22.19 -17.94
CA ILE A 193 16.64 -21.00 -17.41
C ILE A 193 17.26 -20.16 -18.54
N SER A 194 17.85 -20.80 -19.55
CA SER A 194 18.47 -20.12 -20.70
C SER A 194 17.46 -19.31 -21.51
N VAL A 195 16.27 -19.85 -21.74
CA VAL A 195 15.18 -19.17 -22.45
C VAL A 195 14.71 -17.96 -21.65
N LEU A 196 14.59 -18.09 -20.33
CA LEU A 196 14.21 -17.00 -19.45
C LEU A 196 15.28 -15.89 -19.40
N GLU A 197 16.56 -16.26 -19.38
CA GLU A 197 17.69 -15.31 -19.46
C GLU A 197 17.65 -14.48 -20.75
N ASP A 198 17.45 -15.13 -21.89
CA ASP A 198 17.35 -14.46 -23.19
C ASP A 198 16.13 -13.55 -23.26
N TYR A 199 14.99 -13.98 -22.72
CA TYR A 199 13.79 -13.15 -22.60
C TYR A 199 14.06 -11.89 -21.77
N VAL A 200 14.60 -12.03 -20.55
CA VAL A 200 14.93 -10.88 -19.67
C VAL A 200 15.96 -9.96 -20.32
N ARG A 201 16.99 -10.52 -20.96
CA ARG A 201 18.01 -9.75 -21.68
C ARG A 201 17.39 -8.92 -22.80
N SER A 202 16.48 -9.52 -23.58
CA SER A 202 15.79 -8.83 -24.68
C SER A 202 14.96 -7.64 -24.18
N LYS A 203 14.21 -7.81 -23.07
CA LYS A 203 13.39 -6.72 -22.49
C LYS A 203 14.25 -5.56 -22.02
N LEU A 204 15.34 -5.87 -21.31
CA LEU A 204 16.28 -4.84 -20.84
C LEU A 204 16.99 -4.12 -21.99
N GLN A 205 17.35 -4.84 -23.07
CA GLN A 205 17.95 -4.24 -24.27
C GLN A 205 16.98 -3.32 -25.01
N ALA A 206 15.69 -3.65 -25.03
CA ALA A 206 14.62 -2.80 -25.56
C ALA A 206 14.27 -1.59 -24.66
N GLY A 207 14.96 -1.42 -23.52
CA GLY A 207 14.76 -0.30 -22.60
C GLY A 207 13.60 -0.49 -21.62
N HIS A 208 13.03 -1.68 -21.53
CA HIS A 208 12.04 -1.99 -20.51
C HIS A 208 12.70 -2.21 -19.13
N ILE A 209 11.97 -1.87 -18.08
CA ILE A 209 12.30 -2.27 -16.71
C ILE A 209 11.72 -3.66 -16.42
N ILE A 210 12.31 -4.36 -15.46
CA ILE A 210 11.75 -5.62 -14.94
C ILE A 210 11.02 -5.29 -13.63
N PRO A 211 9.68 -5.30 -13.60
CA PRO A 211 8.91 -4.92 -12.42
C PRO A 211 9.30 -5.74 -11.17
N GLY A 212 9.51 -5.06 -10.05
CA GLY A 212 9.92 -5.66 -8.78
C GLY A 212 11.42 -5.88 -8.62
N PHE A 213 12.25 -5.51 -9.61
CA PHE A 213 13.72 -5.60 -9.54
C PHE A 213 14.37 -4.24 -9.82
N GLY A 214 15.58 -4.00 -9.29
CA GLY A 214 16.39 -2.84 -9.67
C GLY A 214 16.21 -1.60 -8.78
N HIS A 215 15.77 -1.76 -7.53
CA HIS A 215 15.43 -0.65 -6.65
C HIS A 215 16.63 0.27 -6.34
N ALA A 216 16.42 1.60 -6.40
CA ALA A 216 17.48 2.61 -6.24
C ALA A 216 18.26 2.54 -4.90
N LEU A 217 17.61 2.12 -3.80
CA LEU A 217 18.14 2.20 -2.43
C LEU A 217 18.54 0.84 -1.84
N LEU A 218 17.83 -0.23 -2.18
CA LEU A 218 18.02 -1.55 -1.57
C LEU A 218 19.29 -2.21 -2.09
N LYS A 219 20.34 -2.29 -1.26
CA LYS A 219 21.64 -2.89 -1.63
C LYS A 219 21.65 -4.42 -1.65
N GLN A 220 20.60 -5.04 -1.14
CA GLN A 220 20.40 -6.48 -1.03
C GLN A 220 18.91 -6.80 -1.22
N THR A 221 18.56 -8.08 -1.34
CA THR A 221 17.16 -8.52 -1.40
C THR A 221 16.36 -7.94 -0.25
N ASP A 222 15.18 -7.40 -0.57
CA ASP A 222 14.25 -6.87 0.41
C ASP A 222 13.87 -7.96 1.43
N PRO A 223 14.07 -7.74 2.75
CA PRO A 223 13.65 -8.70 3.76
C PRO A 223 12.15 -9.05 3.71
N ARG A 224 11.31 -8.13 3.20
CA ARG A 224 9.88 -8.37 2.99
C ARG A 224 9.63 -9.38 1.87
N TYR A 225 10.43 -9.33 0.80
CA TYR A 225 10.43 -10.35 -0.24
C TYR A 225 10.84 -11.70 0.34
N THR A 226 11.94 -11.75 1.10
CA THR A 226 12.43 -12.98 1.74
C THR A 226 11.37 -13.63 2.64
N CYS A 227 10.69 -12.82 3.48
CA CYS A 227 9.62 -13.28 4.37
C CYS A 227 8.49 -13.99 3.60
N LEU A 228 8.05 -13.42 2.48
CA LEU A 228 7.01 -14.05 1.65
C LEU A 228 7.54 -15.23 0.86
N TYR A 229 8.78 -15.17 0.38
CA TYR A 229 9.42 -16.26 -0.36
C TYR A 229 9.49 -17.52 0.51
N GLU A 230 9.97 -17.40 1.75
CA GLU A 230 10.05 -18.51 2.72
C GLU A 230 8.65 -19.05 3.06
N PHE A 231 7.64 -18.16 3.14
CA PHE A 231 6.26 -18.58 3.35
C PHE A 231 5.73 -19.42 2.18
N CYS A 232 5.97 -19.00 0.93
CA CYS A 232 5.59 -19.75 -0.26
C CYS A 232 6.32 -21.09 -0.33
N GLU A 233 7.63 -21.09 -0.08
CA GLU A 233 8.47 -22.29 -0.11
C GLU A 233 8.03 -23.34 0.91
N LYS A 234 7.52 -22.92 2.06
CA LYS A 234 7.01 -23.83 3.08
C LYS A 234 5.62 -24.38 2.78
N ASN A 235 4.71 -23.55 2.25
CA ASN A 235 3.27 -23.88 2.22
C ASN A 235 2.75 -24.27 0.83
N PHE A 236 3.33 -23.73 -0.24
CA PHE A 236 2.92 -24.02 -1.62
C PHE A 236 4.14 -23.95 -2.58
N PRO A 237 5.17 -24.79 -2.37
CA PRO A 237 6.38 -24.76 -3.18
C PRO A 237 6.12 -25.07 -4.65
N ASP A 238 5.07 -25.82 -4.97
CA ASP A 238 4.75 -26.30 -6.31
C ASP A 238 3.80 -25.37 -7.10
N ASP A 239 3.45 -24.20 -6.54
CA ASP A 239 2.65 -23.22 -7.27
C ASP A 239 3.38 -22.80 -8.57
N PRO A 240 2.72 -22.87 -9.74
CA PRO A 240 3.38 -22.59 -11.01
C PRO A 240 3.98 -21.19 -11.09
N TYR A 241 3.28 -20.16 -10.61
CA TYR A 241 3.80 -18.81 -10.65
C TYR A 241 4.92 -18.61 -9.63
N PHE A 242 4.86 -19.29 -8.48
CA PHE A 242 5.95 -19.27 -7.53
C PHE A 242 7.21 -19.93 -8.08
N GLN A 243 7.09 -21.05 -8.78
CA GLN A 243 8.22 -21.69 -9.48
C GLN A 243 8.89 -20.75 -10.49
N LEU A 244 8.08 -19.98 -11.24
CA LEU A 244 8.61 -18.94 -12.12
C LEU A 244 9.31 -17.82 -11.34
N VAL A 245 8.77 -17.38 -10.20
CA VAL A 245 9.44 -16.41 -9.30
C VAL A 245 10.78 -16.93 -8.80
N LYS A 246 10.91 -18.23 -8.47
CA LYS A 246 12.20 -18.84 -8.08
C LYS A 246 13.25 -18.67 -9.19
N LYS A 247 12.89 -19.01 -10.43
CA LYS A 247 13.78 -18.85 -11.59
C LYS A 247 14.14 -17.38 -11.83
N LEU A 248 13.16 -16.47 -11.77
CA LEU A 248 13.35 -15.04 -11.95
C LEU A 248 14.29 -14.42 -10.90
N LYS A 249 14.20 -14.86 -9.64
CA LYS A 249 15.07 -14.44 -8.55
C LYS A 249 16.55 -14.71 -8.83
N GLU A 250 16.87 -15.76 -9.60
CA GLU A 250 18.23 -16.11 -9.99
C GLU A 250 18.65 -15.40 -11.29
N VAL A 251 17.78 -15.46 -12.30
CA VAL A 251 18.06 -14.97 -13.66
C VAL A 251 18.18 -13.45 -13.71
N VAL A 252 17.20 -12.72 -13.16
CA VAL A 252 17.13 -11.25 -13.34
C VAL A 252 18.35 -10.56 -12.74
N PRO A 253 18.80 -10.89 -11.51
CA PRO A 253 19.99 -10.26 -10.96
C PRO A 253 21.27 -10.57 -11.74
N ALA A 254 21.41 -11.79 -12.27
CA ALA A 254 22.56 -12.19 -13.07
C ALA A 254 22.65 -11.38 -14.38
N VAL A 255 21.52 -11.27 -15.11
CA VAL A 255 21.44 -10.50 -16.36
C VAL A 255 21.69 -9.01 -16.12
N MET A 256 21.08 -8.42 -15.07
CA MET A 256 21.24 -7.00 -14.75
C MET A 256 22.69 -6.64 -14.39
N ARG A 257 23.41 -7.50 -13.65
CA ARG A 257 24.83 -7.29 -13.34
C ARG A 257 25.69 -7.27 -14.59
N HIS A 258 25.43 -8.17 -15.53
CA HIS A 258 26.18 -8.25 -16.79
C HIS A 258 26.02 -6.99 -17.65
N GLN A 259 24.89 -6.29 -17.56
CA GLN A 259 24.65 -5.03 -18.28
C GLN A 259 25.32 -3.80 -17.65
N GLY A 260 25.68 -3.84 -16.36
CA GLY A 260 26.37 -2.75 -15.66
C GLY A 260 25.56 -1.46 -15.44
N LYS A 261 24.29 -1.38 -15.90
CA LYS A 261 23.43 -0.19 -15.75
C LYS A 261 22.70 -0.11 -14.41
N VAL A 262 22.42 -1.25 -13.79
CA VAL A 262 21.64 -1.34 -12.55
C VAL A 262 22.58 -1.51 -11.36
N ARG A 263 22.56 -0.55 -10.44
CA ARG A 263 23.42 -0.57 -9.24
C ARG A 263 23.03 -1.69 -8.27
N ASN A 264 21.73 -1.91 -8.08
CA ASN A 264 21.21 -2.88 -7.13
C ASN A 264 20.15 -3.77 -7.80
N PRO A 265 20.51 -4.97 -8.27
CA PRO A 265 19.64 -5.76 -9.15
C PRO A 265 18.68 -6.68 -8.37
N TRP A 266 18.39 -6.38 -7.11
CA TRP A 266 17.70 -7.29 -6.19
C TRP A 266 16.18 -7.12 -6.24
N PRO A 267 15.42 -8.18 -5.93
CA PRO A 267 13.97 -8.10 -5.88
C PRO A 267 13.48 -7.35 -4.63
N ASN A 268 12.33 -6.69 -4.77
CA ASN A 268 11.55 -6.13 -3.68
C ASN A 268 10.27 -6.96 -3.42
N VAL A 269 9.50 -6.62 -2.38
CA VAL A 269 8.27 -7.34 -2.02
C VAL A 269 7.22 -7.43 -3.15
N ASP A 270 7.19 -6.46 -4.06
CA ASP A 270 6.22 -6.41 -5.16
C ASP A 270 6.43 -7.56 -6.15
N ALA A 271 7.66 -8.08 -6.25
CA ALA A 271 8.05 -9.17 -7.15
C ALA A 271 7.44 -10.54 -6.80
N ILE A 272 6.76 -10.68 -5.65
CA ILE A 272 6.20 -11.95 -5.20
C ILE A 272 4.75 -11.84 -4.73
N ILE A 273 4.34 -10.71 -4.15
CA ILE A 273 3.07 -10.65 -3.44
C ILE A 273 1.83 -10.90 -4.32
N GLY A 274 1.85 -10.48 -5.59
CA GLY A 274 0.74 -10.78 -6.50
C GLY A 274 0.60 -12.27 -6.80
N VAL A 275 1.72 -13.03 -6.83
CA VAL A 275 1.69 -14.49 -6.93
C VAL A 275 1.05 -15.11 -5.69
N VAL A 276 1.39 -14.60 -4.51
CA VAL A 276 0.80 -15.06 -3.24
C VAL A 276 -0.71 -14.80 -3.20
N PHE A 277 -1.16 -13.61 -3.59
CA PHE A 277 -2.59 -13.31 -3.67
C PHE A 277 -3.30 -14.23 -4.66
N ASN A 278 -2.72 -14.42 -5.85
CA ASN A 278 -3.26 -15.32 -6.85
C ASN A 278 -3.38 -16.76 -6.32
N HIS A 279 -2.39 -17.28 -5.59
CA HIS A 279 -2.46 -18.64 -5.05
C HIS A 279 -3.71 -18.88 -4.18
N PHE A 280 -4.08 -17.89 -3.36
CA PHE A 280 -5.23 -17.99 -2.45
C PHE A 280 -6.58 -17.61 -3.07
N GLY A 281 -6.63 -17.29 -4.38
CA GLY A 281 -7.88 -16.91 -5.05
C GLY A 281 -8.11 -15.40 -5.19
N LEU A 282 -7.21 -14.56 -4.68
CA LEU A 282 -7.30 -13.11 -4.81
C LEU A 282 -6.62 -12.67 -6.11
N HIS A 283 -7.34 -12.79 -7.23
CA HIS A 283 -6.80 -12.57 -8.58
C HIS A 283 -7.10 -11.17 -9.14
N ASP A 284 -7.99 -10.41 -8.50
CA ASP A 284 -8.48 -9.12 -8.98
C ASP A 284 -7.45 -8.00 -8.77
N GLU A 285 -6.54 -7.86 -9.73
CA GLU A 285 -5.37 -6.98 -9.61
C GLU A 285 -5.72 -5.52 -9.31
N SER A 286 -6.84 -5.02 -9.84
CA SER A 286 -7.28 -3.64 -9.57
C SER A 286 -7.72 -3.41 -8.12
N PHE A 287 -7.90 -4.48 -7.34
CA PHE A 287 -8.17 -4.45 -5.91
C PHE A 287 -6.88 -4.45 -5.06
N PHE A 288 -5.72 -4.83 -5.60
CA PHE A 288 -4.47 -4.86 -4.84
C PHE A 288 -4.09 -3.53 -4.17
N PRO A 289 -4.31 -2.35 -4.79
CA PRO A 289 -4.08 -1.07 -4.12
C PRO A 289 -4.98 -0.84 -2.89
N VAL A 290 -6.19 -1.42 -2.86
CA VAL A 290 -7.09 -1.36 -1.69
C VAL A 290 -6.50 -2.16 -0.53
N VAL A 291 -5.99 -3.36 -0.81
CA VAL A 291 -5.31 -4.21 0.17
C VAL A 291 -4.06 -3.53 0.73
N LEU A 292 -3.30 -2.84 -0.14
CA LEU A 292 -2.19 -1.98 0.29
C LEU A 292 -2.66 -0.84 1.18
N GLY A 293 -3.77 -0.18 0.84
CA GLY A 293 -4.38 0.87 1.65
C GLY A 293 -4.74 0.40 3.06
N VAL A 294 -5.34 -0.80 3.18
CA VAL A 294 -5.64 -1.42 4.48
C VAL A 294 -4.38 -1.57 5.32
N ALA A 295 -3.29 -2.11 4.75
CA ALA A 295 -2.01 -2.23 5.47
C ALA A 295 -1.44 -0.86 5.86
N ARG A 296 -1.39 0.10 4.92
CA ARG A 296 -0.79 1.42 5.12
C ARG A 296 -1.54 2.30 6.13
N SER A 297 -2.80 1.98 6.42
CA SER A 297 -3.54 2.62 7.50
C SER A 297 -2.79 2.53 8.83
N ILE A 298 -2.14 1.40 9.12
CA ILE A 298 -1.45 1.15 10.39
C ILE A 298 -0.29 2.15 10.59
N GLY A 299 0.65 2.23 9.65
CA GLY A 299 1.81 3.11 9.75
C GLY A 299 1.46 4.59 9.67
N SER A 300 0.69 4.98 8.64
CA SER A 300 0.36 6.39 8.38
C SER A 300 -0.45 7.01 9.52
N LEU A 301 -1.40 6.27 10.09
CA LEU A 301 -2.22 6.76 11.19
C LEU A 301 -1.48 6.73 12.53
N SER A 302 -0.58 5.76 12.74
CA SER A 302 0.30 5.76 13.92
C SER A 302 1.17 7.02 13.94
N GLN A 303 1.77 7.37 12.79
CA GLN A 303 2.56 8.60 12.67
C GLN A 303 1.70 9.85 12.87
N LEU A 304 0.48 9.88 12.32
CA LEU A 304 -0.42 11.02 12.49
C LEU A 304 -0.77 11.28 13.96
N VAL A 305 -0.94 10.24 14.77
CA VAL A 305 -1.15 10.36 16.22
C VAL A 305 0.06 11.03 16.88
N TRP A 306 1.27 10.59 16.52
CA TRP A 306 2.51 11.20 17.02
C TRP A 306 2.69 12.64 16.55
N ASP A 307 2.30 12.98 15.33
CA ASP A 307 2.37 14.36 14.86
C ASP A 307 1.51 15.30 15.72
N ARG A 308 0.37 14.81 16.22
CA ARG A 308 -0.49 15.55 17.16
C ARG A 308 0.10 15.56 18.56
N ALA A 309 0.59 14.43 19.05
CA ALA A 309 1.19 14.33 20.39
C ALA A 309 2.42 15.25 20.55
N LEU A 310 3.23 15.35 19.50
CA LEU A 310 4.41 16.23 19.44
C LEU A 310 4.09 17.65 18.99
N CYS A 311 2.82 17.95 18.70
CA CYS A 311 2.37 19.25 18.22
C CYS A 311 3.19 19.75 17.00
N LEU A 312 3.48 18.85 16.06
CA LEU A 312 4.26 19.21 14.88
C LEU A 312 3.51 20.29 14.07
N PRO A 313 4.23 21.32 13.57
CA PRO A 313 3.61 22.44 12.89
C PRO A 313 3.06 22.06 11.51
N ILE A 314 2.31 22.99 10.94
CA ILE A 314 1.88 22.97 9.54
C ILE A 314 3.08 22.84 8.61
N GLU A 315 2.98 21.95 7.62
CA GLU A 315 3.95 21.86 6.54
C GLU A 315 3.65 22.92 5.48
N ARG A 316 4.59 23.84 5.26
CA ARG A 316 4.42 24.98 4.35
C ARG A 316 5.73 25.33 3.64
N PRO A 317 6.20 24.50 2.69
CA PRO A 317 7.39 24.81 1.91
C PRO A 317 7.17 26.05 1.06
N SER A 318 8.22 26.85 0.86
CA SER A 318 8.19 27.97 -0.07
C SER A 318 8.23 27.49 -1.51
N THR A 319 7.41 28.08 -2.37
CA THR A 319 7.46 27.87 -3.83
C THR A 319 8.31 28.96 -4.48
N VAL A 320 9.13 28.59 -5.45
CA VAL A 320 9.92 29.53 -6.27
C VAL A 320 9.68 29.24 -7.75
N ASN A 321 9.79 30.26 -8.59
CA ASN A 321 9.72 30.10 -10.05
C ASN A 321 11.13 30.09 -10.66
N MET A 322 11.22 29.83 -11.97
CA MET A 322 12.50 29.79 -12.68
C MET A 322 13.24 31.13 -12.62
N ASP A 323 12.54 32.25 -12.78
CA ASP A 323 13.14 33.60 -12.70
C ASP A 323 13.83 33.85 -11.35
N TRP A 324 13.17 33.43 -10.25
CA TRP A 324 13.75 33.53 -8.92
C TRP A 324 15.01 32.67 -8.79
N ILE A 325 14.99 31.44 -9.32
CA ILE A 325 16.15 30.52 -9.29
C ILE A 325 17.30 31.12 -10.10
N GLU A 326 17.04 31.64 -11.31
CA GLU A 326 18.04 32.29 -12.14
C GLU A 326 18.68 33.49 -11.44
N ALA A 327 17.86 34.36 -10.84
CA ALA A 327 18.34 35.51 -10.07
C ALA A 327 19.16 35.09 -8.84
N PHE A 328 18.71 34.05 -8.12
CA PHE A 328 19.42 33.50 -6.97
C PHE A 328 20.78 32.92 -7.36
N CYS A 329 20.86 32.18 -8.46
CA CYS A 329 22.12 31.65 -8.98
C CYS A 329 23.08 32.75 -9.41
N LYS A 330 22.60 33.75 -10.17
CA LYS A 330 23.41 34.91 -10.62
C LYS A 330 24.03 35.66 -9.45
N SER A 331 23.21 36.00 -8.44
CA SER A 331 23.70 36.73 -7.26
C SER A 331 24.75 35.97 -6.44
N ARG A 332 24.80 34.62 -6.51
CA ARG A 332 25.85 33.82 -5.87
C ARG A 332 27.14 33.72 -6.68
N THR A 333 27.07 33.81 -8.01
CA THR A 333 28.26 33.92 -8.87
C THR A 333 28.95 35.27 -8.70
N ASP A 334 28.18 36.36 -8.63
CA ASP A 334 28.72 37.71 -8.52
C ASP A 334 29.42 37.92 -7.16
N ASN A 335 28.81 37.44 -6.06
CA ASN A 335 29.42 37.47 -4.73
C ASN A 335 30.71 36.63 -4.61
N LYS A 336 30.92 35.62 -5.46
CA LYS A 336 32.18 34.87 -5.50
C LYS A 336 33.28 35.60 -6.28
N GLN A 337 32.92 36.48 -7.21
CA GLN A 337 33.87 37.29 -7.97
C GLN A 337 34.35 38.50 -7.17
N GLU A 338 33.54 39.06 -6.27
CA GLU A 338 33.95 40.17 -5.39
C GLU A 338 34.83 39.74 -4.20
N GLN A 339 34.94 38.44 -3.92
CA GLN A 339 35.76 37.88 -2.83
C GLN A 339 37.10 37.27 -3.29
N ALA A 340 37.43 37.37 -4.58
CA ALA A 340 38.67 36.85 -5.19
C ALA A 340 39.58 37.99 -5.65
#